data_AF-A0AAD4CTW1-F1
#
_entry.id   AF-A0AAD4CTW1-F1
#
_cell.length_a   1.000
_cell.length_b   1.000
_cell.length_c   1.000
_cell.angle_alpha   90.00
_cell.angle_beta   90.00
_cell.angle_gamma   90.00
#
_symmetry.space_group_name_H-M   'P 1'
#
loop_
_entity.id
_entity.type
_entity.pdbx_description
1 polymer ?
#
loop_
_entity_poly.entity_id
_entity_poly.type
_entity_poly.pdbx_seq_one_letter_code
_entity_poly.pdbx_strand_id
1 'polypeptide(L)'
;MLLHLPPELIQLVLQHCSTPAFVEASFSCRALYEIASNCREPILHHLRQTPGLEPDFQLLTSKQLFRLLIQRAFQQLYGAQFHADCTTFKFDSHIIDVKASSFSKSDNTIIALTKRGHDTVSLFRVHEGNLRCITHLQPFRPQPGVVEVLRTTFDNANGVYVLQRFTPIVDGNGPGAGHPFVRQAFQTSPRGEIYLVRYPIQAPNDPIQVCNFPDHTEFEPLALAATQGDTFAISWQHVREENETEVVLYNAQAQSSSNDMPGVTGLFVHFFPALMI
;
A
#
# COMPACT_ATOMS: atom_id res chain seq x y z
N MET A 1 -27.60 -19.36 25.60
CA MET A 1 -28.90 -18.67 25.48
C MET A 1 -29.22 -18.12 24.08
N LEU A 2 -28.28 -18.06 23.12
CA LEU A 2 -28.58 -17.68 21.73
C LEU A 2 -29.32 -18.79 20.94
N LEU A 3 -28.97 -20.06 21.18
CA LEU A 3 -29.52 -21.24 20.49
C LEU A 3 -30.97 -21.61 20.90
N HIS A 4 -31.56 -20.90 21.86
CA HIS A 4 -32.98 -21.06 22.24
C HIS A 4 -33.90 -20.14 21.44
N LEU A 5 -33.33 -19.24 20.64
CA LEU A 5 -34.11 -18.36 19.77
C LEU A 5 -34.54 -19.12 18.50
N PRO A 6 -35.70 -18.77 17.92
CA PRO A 6 -36.06 -19.20 16.58
C PRO A 6 -34.98 -18.85 15.55
N PRO A 7 -34.76 -19.70 14.52
CA PRO A 7 -33.76 -19.46 13.49
C PRO A 7 -33.87 -18.09 12.80
N GLU A 8 -35.09 -17.56 12.66
CA GLU A 8 -35.37 -16.27 12.03
C GLU A 8 -34.79 -15.11 12.84
N LEU A 9 -34.89 -15.18 14.18
CA LEU A 9 -34.29 -14.17 15.05
C LEU A 9 -32.77 -14.29 15.05
N ILE A 10 -32.24 -15.51 14.97
CA ILE A 10 -30.80 -15.74 14.85
C ILE A 10 -30.28 -15.16 13.53
N GLN A 11 -31.00 -15.34 12.42
CA GLN A 11 -30.66 -14.76 11.12
C GLN A 11 -30.64 -13.23 11.16
N LEU A 12 -31.62 -12.61 11.81
CA LEU A 12 -31.68 -11.16 11.97
C LEU A 12 -30.48 -10.63 12.76
N VAL A 13 -30.13 -11.30 13.87
CA VAL A 13 -28.94 -10.97 14.66
C VAL A 13 -27.69 -11.07 13.80
N LEU A 14 -27.52 -12.19 13.09
CA LEU A 14 -26.37 -12.44 12.21
C LEU A 14 -26.25 -11.39 11.10
N GLN A 15 -27.36 -10.97 10.49
CA GLN A 15 -27.38 -9.95 9.45
C GLN A 15 -26.92 -8.57 9.96
N HIS A 16 -27.17 -8.23 11.23
CA HIS A 16 -26.76 -6.96 11.82
C HIS A 16 -25.36 -6.98 12.46
N CYS A 17 -24.69 -8.14 12.48
CA CYS A 17 -23.31 -8.23 12.93
C CYS A 17 -22.34 -7.60 11.90
N SER A 18 -21.12 -7.29 12.33
CA SER A 18 -20.04 -7.05 11.39
C SER A 18 -19.65 -8.36 10.69
N THR A 19 -19.12 -8.31 9.46
CA THR A 19 -18.68 -9.52 8.75
C THR A 19 -17.72 -10.39 9.57
N PRO A 20 -16.71 -9.83 10.30
CA PRO A 20 -15.86 -10.65 11.16
C PRO A 20 -16.64 -11.39 12.25
N ALA A 21 -17.58 -10.71 12.93
CA ALA A 21 -18.40 -11.31 13.97
C ALA A 21 -19.38 -12.36 13.43
N PHE A 22 -19.93 -12.14 12.22
CA PHE A 22 -20.74 -13.14 11.52
C PHE A 22 -19.94 -14.41 11.23
N VAL A 23 -18.72 -14.27 10.69
CA VAL A 23 -17.85 -15.40 10.38
C VAL A 23 -17.47 -16.14 11.66
N GLU A 24 -17.05 -15.44 12.71
CA GLU A 24 -16.73 -16.03 14.01
C GLU A 24 -17.94 -16.78 14.61
N ALA A 25 -19.11 -16.15 14.63
CA ALA A 25 -20.34 -16.78 15.13
C ALA A 25 -20.70 -18.04 14.31
N SER A 26 -20.50 -18.02 12.99
CA SER A 26 -20.77 -19.16 12.12
C SER A 26 -19.89 -20.37 12.43
N PHE A 27 -18.67 -20.16 12.92
CA PHE A 27 -17.75 -21.24 13.30
C PHE A 27 -17.80 -21.62 14.79
N SER A 28 -18.54 -20.88 15.61
CA SER A 28 -18.64 -21.14 17.05
C SER A 28 -19.38 -22.44 17.39
N CYS A 29 -20.38 -22.84 16.60
CA CYS A 29 -21.10 -24.10 16.78
C CYS A 29 -21.79 -24.57 15.51
N ARG A 30 -22.13 -25.87 15.47
CA ARG A 30 -22.76 -26.51 14.30
C ARG A 30 -24.10 -25.89 13.92
N ALA A 31 -24.95 -25.54 14.89
CA ALA A 31 -26.26 -24.95 14.61
C ALA A 31 -26.14 -23.59 13.92
N LEU A 32 -25.22 -22.73 14.40
CA LEU A 32 -24.96 -21.43 13.78
C LEU A 32 -24.31 -21.56 12.41
N TYR A 33 -23.42 -22.54 12.22
CA TYR A 33 -22.88 -22.87 10.91
C TYR A 33 -23.99 -23.24 9.91
N GLU A 34 -24.91 -24.12 10.30
CA GLU A 34 -26.01 -24.58 9.45
C GLU A 34 -26.97 -23.42 9.12
N ILE A 35 -27.28 -22.54 10.08
CA ILE A 35 -28.10 -21.36 9.83
C ILE A 35 -27.36 -20.38 8.89
N ALA A 36 -26.12 -20.01 9.21
CA ALA A 36 -25.33 -19.03 8.46
C ALA A 36 -25.02 -19.47 7.01
N SER A 37 -24.81 -20.77 6.77
CA SER A 37 -24.43 -21.30 5.45
C SER A 37 -25.61 -21.57 4.51
N ASN A 38 -26.83 -21.69 5.05
CA ASN A 38 -28.02 -21.98 4.25
C ASN A 38 -28.87 -20.73 3.95
N CYS A 39 -28.76 -19.66 4.74
CA CYS A 39 -29.55 -18.44 4.58
C CYS A 39 -28.88 -17.47 3.59
N ARG A 40 -29.51 -17.25 2.44
CA ARG A 40 -28.91 -16.50 1.34
C ARG A 40 -28.76 -15.01 1.63
N GLU A 41 -29.77 -14.39 2.21
CA GLU A 41 -29.85 -12.94 2.40
C GLU A 41 -28.74 -12.40 3.32
N PRO A 42 -28.47 -12.98 4.51
CA PRO A 42 -27.35 -12.56 5.35
C PRO A 42 -26.00 -12.73 4.65
N ILE A 43 -25.81 -13.82 3.91
CA ILE A 43 -24.55 -14.06 3.17
C ILE A 43 -24.31 -12.97 2.12
N LEU A 44 -25.34 -12.62 1.34
CA LEU A 44 -25.24 -11.57 0.34
C LEU A 44 -24.97 -10.20 0.96
N HIS A 45 -25.58 -9.91 2.12
CA HIS A 45 -25.31 -8.69 2.87
C HIS A 45 -23.83 -8.56 3.22
N HIS A 46 -23.24 -9.60 3.81
CA HIS A 46 -21.82 -9.59 4.18
C HIS A 46 -20.88 -9.65 2.96
N LEU A 47 -21.27 -10.32 1.87
CA LEU A 47 -20.48 -10.33 0.63
C LEU A 47 -20.34 -8.93 0.02
N ARG A 48 -21.40 -8.12 0.03
CA ARG A 48 -21.38 -6.73 -0.46
C ARG A 48 -20.52 -5.82 0.42
N GLN A 49 -20.37 -6.15 1.69
CA GLN A 49 -19.50 -5.42 2.62
C GLN A 49 -18.03 -5.89 2.56
N THR A 50 -17.75 -7.02 1.90
CA THR A 50 -16.40 -7.60 1.86
C THR A 50 -15.77 -7.38 0.50
N PRO A 51 -14.62 -6.68 0.43
CA PRO A 51 -13.93 -6.40 -0.83
C PRO A 51 -13.69 -7.67 -1.68
N GLY A 52 -13.95 -7.56 -2.98
CA GLY A 52 -13.67 -8.62 -3.96
C GLY A 52 -14.51 -8.47 -5.23
N LEU A 53 -14.05 -9.06 -6.33
CA LEU A 53 -14.78 -9.12 -7.61
C LEU A 53 -16.17 -9.69 -7.40
N GLU A 54 -17.23 -8.95 -7.75
CA GLU A 54 -18.61 -9.43 -7.68
C GLU A 54 -18.91 -10.38 -8.87
N PRO A 55 -18.89 -11.72 -8.69
CA PRO A 55 -19.44 -12.60 -9.70
C PRO A 55 -20.95 -12.40 -9.78
N ASP A 56 -21.59 -12.99 -10.80
CA ASP A 56 -23.04 -13.08 -10.81
C ASP A 56 -23.52 -13.98 -9.65
N PHE A 57 -23.85 -13.33 -8.53
CA PHE A 57 -24.28 -13.99 -7.32
C PHE A 57 -25.57 -14.81 -7.53
N GLN A 58 -26.39 -14.50 -8.55
CA GLN A 58 -27.64 -15.20 -8.81
C GLN A 58 -27.44 -16.66 -9.22
N LEU A 59 -26.30 -16.97 -9.84
CA LEU A 59 -25.97 -18.32 -10.29
C LEU A 59 -25.43 -19.23 -9.16
N LEU A 60 -25.12 -18.66 -7.99
CA LEU A 60 -24.48 -19.38 -6.89
C LEU A 60 -25.49 -19.82 -5.83
N THR A 61 -25.38 -21.06 -5.38
CA THR A 61 -26.12 -21.59 -4.22
C THR A 61 -25.69 -20.91 -2.91
N SER A 62 -26.52 -20.94 -1.86
CA SER A 62 -26.17 -20.38 -0.55
C SER A 62 -24.85 -20.92 -0.01
N LYS A 63 -24.58 -22.21 -0.18
CA LYS A 63 -23.30 -22.83 0.23
C LYS A 63 -22.10 -22.32 -0.57
N GLN A 64 -22.27 -22.07 -1.88
CA GLN A 64 -21.21 -21.49 -2.70
C GLN A 64 -20.96 -20.04 -2.33
N LEU A 65 -22.02 -19.25 -2.09
CA LEU A 65 -21.90 -17.88 -1.59
C LEU A 65 -21.21 -17.84 -0.23
N PHE A 66 -21.56 -18.75 0.67
CA PHE A 66 -20.92 -18.84 1.99
C PHE A 66 -19.43 -19.16 1.85
N ARG A 67 -19.05 -20.12 1.00
CA ARG A 67 -17.63 -20.41 0.71
C ARG A 67 -16.90 -19.21 0.13
N LEU A 68 -17.52 -18.47 -0.78
CA LEU A 68 -16.95 -17.25 -1.36
C LEU A 68 -16.76 -16.17 -0.27
N LEU A 69 -17.74 -16.00 0.62
CA LEU A 69 -17.65 -15.07 1.74
C LEU A 69 -16.49 -15.45 2.65
N ILE A 70 -16.37 -16.74 3.03
CA ILE A 70 -15.27 -17.23 3.85
C ILE A 70 -13.93 -17.00 3.16
N GLN A 71 -13.82 -17.29 1.87
CA GLN A 71 -12.60 -17.04 1.09
C GLN A 71 -12.19 -15.57 1.10
N ARG A 72 -13.14 -14.65 0.84
CA ARG A 72 -12.88 -13.21 0.89
C ARG A 72 -12.54 -12.74 2.30
N ALA A 73 -13.27 -13.22 3.31
CA ALA A 73 -13.03 -12.88 4.71
C ALA A 73 -11.61 -13.28 5.14
N PHE A 74 -11.13 -14.48 4.74
CA PHE A 74 -9.76 -14.91 4.98
C PHE A 74 -8.73 -14.04 4.24
N GLN A 75 -9.00 -13.63 3.00
CA GLN A 75 -8.13 -12.70 2.26
C GLN A 75 -8.03 -11.33 2.93
N GLN A 76 -9.08 -10.91 3.65
CA GLN A 76 -9.10 -9.69 4.46
C GLN A 76 -8.65 -9.91 5.92
N LEU A 77 -8.13 -11.10 6.25
CA LEU A 77 -7.68 -11.48 7.58
C LEU A 77 -8.76 -11.34 8.68
N TYR A 78 -10.04 -11.43 8.32
CA TYR A 78 -11.12 -11.39 9.31
C TYR A 78 -11.02 -12.59 10.25
N GLY A 79 -11.01 -12.32 11.57
CA GLY A 79 -10.89 -13.35 12.60
C GLY A 79 -9.46 -13.88 12.79
N ALA A 80 -8.47 -13.37 12.03
CA ALA A 80 -7.07 -13.74 12.23
C ALA A 80 -6.61 -13.44 13.66
N GLN A 81 -7.15 -12.40 14.31
CA GLN A 81 -6.80 -12.08 15.70
C GLN A 81 -7.19 -13.16 16.72
N PHE A 82 -8.11 -14.08 16.38
CA PHE A 82 -8.58 -15.13 17.27
C PHE A 82 -8.02 -16.51 16.93
N HIS A 83 -7.71 -16.74 15.64
CA HIS A 83 -7.39 -18.08 15.13
C HIS A 83 -5.98 -18.19 14.55
N ALA A 84 -5.30 -17.08 14.26
CA ALA A 84 -3.94 -17.13 13.73
C ALA A 84 -2.92 -17.10 14.87
N ASP A 85 -1.91 -17.96 14.77
CA ASP A 85 -0.71 -17.83 15.58
C ASP A 85 0.00 -16.52 15.20
N CYS A 86 0.01 -15.56 16.12
CA CYS A 86 0.54 -14.23 15.86
C CYS A 86 1.87 -14.03 16.58
N THR A 87 2.95 -13.79 15.83
CA THR A 87 4.21 -13.30 16.38
C THR A 87 4.25 -11.78 16.30
N THR A 88 4.26 -11.11 17.45
CA THR A 88 4.27 -9.64 17.50
C THR A 88 5.69 -9.12 17.62
N PHE A 89 6.07 -8.23 16.71
CA PHE A 89 7.35 -7.51 16.76
C PHE A 89 7.13 -6.08 17.21
N LYS A 90 8.00 -5.60 18.10
CA LYS A 90 7.98 -4.22 18.60
C LYS A 90 9.20 -3.48 18.07
N PHE A 91 8.97 -2.32 17.45
CA PHE A 91 10.01 -1.50 16.83
C PHE A 91 10.14 -0.17 17.59
N ASP A 92 10.90 -0.17 18.69
CA ASP A 92 11.14 0.99 19.55
C ASP A 92 9.88 1.83 19.89
N SER A 93 10.08 3.09 20.29
CA SER A 93 9.01 4.07 20.55
C SER A 93 8.35 4.63 19.29
N HIS A 94 8.68 4.13 18.11
CA HIS A 94 8.28 4.74 16.84
C HIS A 94 7.07 4.03 16.23
N ILE A 95 6.11 4.80 15.75
CA ILE A 95 4.91 4.27 15.10
C ILE A 95 5.25 3.90 13.66
N ILE A 96 4.95 2.66 13.27
CA ILE A 96 5.06 2.22 11.87
C ILE A 96 4.03 2.97 11.04
N ASP A 97 4.47 3.53 9.92
CA ASP A 97 3.57 4.05 8.91
C ASP A 97 3.09 2.92 8.00
N VAL A 98 1.91 2.40 8.30
CA VAL A 98 1.30 1.29 7.56
C VAL A 98 1.05 1.66 6.10
N LYS A 99 0.72 2.94 5.80
CA LYS A 99 0.44 3.36 4.42
C LYS A 99 1.72 3.42 3.60
N ALA A 100 2.83 3.80 4.22
CA ALA A 100 4.15 3.84 3.57
C ALA A 100 4.86 2.48 3.54
N SER A 101 4.36 1.47 4.24
CA SER A 101 4.96 0.13 4.35
C SER A 101 4.33 -0.86 3.38
N SER A 102 5.07 -1.90 3.01
CA SER A 102 4.59 -2.94 2.08
C SER A 102 5.30 -4.27 2.29
N PHE A 103 4.82 -5.33 1.64
CA PHE A 103 5.48 -6.63 1.64
C PHE A 103 5.47 -7.24 0.24
N SER A 104 6.50 -8.04 -0.06
CA SER A 104 6.63 -8.75 -1.33
C SER A 104 5.65 -9.92 -1.40
N LYS A 105 5.14 -10.25 -2.59
CA LYS A 105 4.23 -11.38 -2.83
C LYS A 105 4.94 -12.74 -3.07
N SER A 106 6.21 -12.88 -2.72
CA SER A 106 7.03 -14.08 -2.97
C SER A 106 7.11 -15.02 -1.77
N ASP A 107 7.44 -16.30 -2.01
CA ASP A 107 7.65 -17.33 -0.98
C ASP A 107 8.65 -16.93 0.12
N ASN A 108 9.63 -16.08 -0.22
CA ASN A 108 10.56 -15.48 0.74
C ASN A 108 10.12 -14.04 1.07
N THR A 109 9.06 -13.89 1.85
CA THR A 109 8.44 -12.59 2.12
C THR A 109 9.45 -11.59 2.70
N ILE A 110 9.70 -10.53 1.94
CA ILE A 110 10.41 -9.34 2.38
C ILE A 110 9.37 -8.29 2.75
N ILE A 111 9.55 -7.65 3.89
CA ILE A 111 8.70 -6.57 4.38
C ILE A 111 9.51 -5.28 4.34
N ALA A 112 8.99 -4.26 3.68
CA ALA A 112 9.48 -2.89 3.74
C ALA A 112 8.69 -2.13 4.82
N LEU A 113 9.38 -1.76 5.90
CA LEU A 113 8.80 -1.01 7.01
C LEU A 113 9.34 0.40 7.07
N THR A 114 8.43 1.36 7.16
CA THR A 114 8.74 2.78 7.30
C THR A 114 8.20 3.28 8.64
N LYS A 115 9.00 4.03 9.39
CA LYS A 115 8.54 4.73 10.61
C LYS A 115 7.94 6.08 10.22
N ARG A 116 6.83 6.48 10.84
CA ARG A 116 6.17 7.77 10.54
C ARG A 116 7.11 8.93 10.80
N GLY A 117 7.25 9.83 9.83
CA GLY A 117 8.14 11.00 9.93
C GLY A 117 9.63 10.71 9.73
N HIS A 118 9.98 9.48 9.33
CA HIS A 118 11.35 9.11 8.94
C HIS A 118 11.46 8.95 7.43
N ASP A 119 12.69 9.14 6.95
CA ASP A 119 13.07 9.10 5.54
C ASP A 119 13.63 7.73 5.09
N THR A 120 13.83 6.83 6.05
CA THR A 120 14.51 5.55 5.87
C THR A 120 13.49 4.41 5.82
N VAL A 121 13.66 3.51 4.83
CA VAL A 121 12.88 2.27 4.72
C VAL A 121 13.72 1.10 5.19
N SER A 122 13.22 0.32 6.15
CA SER A 122 13.92 -0.86 6.66
C SER A 122 13.37 -2.12 6.03
N LEU A 123 14.23 -2.93 5.42
CA LEU A 123 13.84 -4.21 4.79
C LEU A 123 14.08 -5.37 5.76
N PHE A 124 13.06 -6.18 5.98
CA PHE A 124 13.10 -7.37 6.81
C PHE A 124 12.75 -8.61 5.99
N ARG A 125 13.46 -9.71 6.22
CA ARG A 125 13.08 -11.03 5.72
C ARG A 125 12.29 -11.76 6.79
N VAL A 126 11.14 -12.32 6.40
CA VAL A 126 10.36 -13.20 7.26
C VAL A 126 10.78 -14.64 6.97
N HIS A 127 11.19 -15.37 8.02
CA HIS A 127 11.50 -16.80 7.91
C HIS A 127 11.13 -17.50 9.22
N GLU A 128 10.31 -18.55 9.15
CA GLU A 128 9.90 -19.36 10.31
C GLU A 128 9.39 -18.52 11.49
N GLY A 129 8.54 -17.53 11.21
CA GLY A 129 7.99 -16.64 12.24
C GLY A 129 8.98 -15.62 12.83
N ASN A 130 10.21 -15.54 12.31
CA ASN A 130 11.21 -14.55 12.72
C ASN A 130 11.37 -13.44 11.67
N LEU A 131 11.62 -12.21 12.14
CA LEU A 131 12.03 -11.09 11.30
C LEU A 131 13.53 -10.85 11.40
N ARG A 132 14.22 -10.93 10.26
CA ARG A 132 15.65 -10.59 10.15
C ARG A 132 15.81 -9.31 9.34
N CYS A 133 16.44 -8.29 9.91
CA CYS A 133 16.80 -7.09 9.15
C CYS A 133 17.80 -7.45 8.04
N ILE A 134 17.50 -7.04 6.81
CA ILE A 134 18.36 -7.21 5.64
C ILE A 134 19.21 -5.95 5.46
N THR A 135 18.56 -4.79 5.37
CA THR A 135 19.20 -3.51 5.09
C THR A 135 18.27 -2.33 5.38
N HIS A 136 18.83 -1.12 5.38
CA HIS A 136 18.12 0.14 5.47
C HIS A 136 18.34 0.94 4.18
N LEU A 137 17.26 1.25 3.46
CA LEU A 137 17.28 2.11 2.29
C LEU A 137 17.30 3.56 2.77
N GLN A 138 18.43 4.22 2.56
CA GLN A 138 18.64 5.63 2.85
C GLN A 138 18.10 6.50 1.71
N PRO A 139 17.73 7.76 1.97
CA PRO A 139 17.37 8.70 0.91
C PRO A 139 18.47 8.79 -0.15
N PHE A 140 18.07 8.77 -1.41
CA PHE A 140 19.01 8.80 -2.54
C PHE A 140 19.92 10.03 -2.51
N ARG A 141 19.42 11.19 -2.05
CA ARG A 141 20.21 12.41 -1.89
C ARG A 141 20.11 12.93 -0.45
N PRO A 142 21.22 13.02 0.29
CA PRO A 142 21.24 13.78 1.54
C PRO A 142 21.23 15.27 1.20
N GLN A 143 20.05 15.88 1.21
CA GLN A 143 19.87 17.32 1.02
C GLN A 143 19.21 17.94 2.25
N PRO A 144 19.52 19.20 2.60
CA PRO A 144 18.85 19.91 3.68
C PRO A 144 17.35 20.01 3.42
N GLY A 145 16.56 19.28 4.20
CA GLY A 145 15.12 19.21 4.03
C GLY A 145 14.50 18.07 4.82
N VAL A 146 13.19 17.92 4.66
CA VAL A 146 12.42 16.81 5.20
C VAL A 146 12.08 15.87 4.05
N VAL A 147 12.50 14.60 4.17
CA VAL A 147 12.07 13.54 3.26
C VAL A 147 11.00 12.71 3.96
N GLU A 148 9.84 12.61 3.34
CA GLU A 148 8.73 11.77 3.79
C GLU A 148 8.57 10.59 2.81
N VAL A 149 8.56 9.37 3.33
CA VAL A 149 8.22 8.19 2.52
C VAL A 149 6.70 8.07 2.46
N LEU A 150 6.14 8.22 1.25
CA LEU A 150 4.69 8.19 1.03
C LEU A 150 4.19 6.75 0.84
N ARG A 151 4.84 5.99 -0.05
CA ARG A 151 4.46 4.61 -0.40
C ARG A 151 5.69 3.79 -0.71
N THR A 152 5.60 2.49 -0.45
CA THR A 152 6.59 1.50 -0.91
C THR A 152 5.89 0.37 -1.65
N THR A 153 6.58 -0.24 -2.61
CA THR A 153 6.10 -1.47 -3.26
C THR A 153 7.28 -2.26 -3.81
N PHE A 154 7.07 -3.53 -4.08
CA PHE A 154 8.07 -4.41 -4.69
C PHE A 154 7.73 -4.63 -6.16
N ASP A 155 8.73 -4.62 -7.04
CA ASP A 155 8.56 -5.31 -8.31
C ASP A 155 8.75 -6.81 -8.09
N ASN A 156 8.16 -7.63 -8.96
CA ASN A 156 8.32 -9.08 -8.89
C ASN A 156 9.73 -9.55 -9.30
N ALA A 157 10.71 -8.63 -9.40
CA ALA A 157 12.07 -8.83 -9.92
C ALA A 157 13.15 -8.28 -8.97
N ASN A 158 12.90 -8.33 -7.64
CA ASN A 158 13.83 -7.95 -6.57
C ASN A 158 14.21 -6.45 -6.49
N GLY A 159 13.35 -5.56 -6.98
CA GLY A 159 13.44 -4.12 -6.78
C GLY A 159 12.40 -3.62 -5.77
N VAL A 160 12.79 -2.62 -4.95
CA VAL A 160 11.88 -1.88 -4.06
C VAL A 160 11.71 -0.48 -4.61
N TYR A 161 10.47 -0.11 -4.87
CA TYR A 161 10.08 1.24 -5.23
C TYR A 161 9.68 2.00 -3.97
N VAL A 162 10.23 3.19 -3.81
CA VAL A 162 9.98 4.08 -2.67
C VAL A 162 9.55 5.43 -3.24
N LEU A 163 8.27 5.75 -3.07
CA LEU A 163 7.72 7.05 -3.44
C LEU A 163 7.93 8.00 -2.27
N GLN A 164 8.65 9.09 -2.51
CA GLN A 164 9.06 10.03 -1.50
C GLN A 164 8.63 11.44 -1.86
N ARG A 165 8.40 12.25 -0.83
CA ARG A 165 8.26 13.70 -0.93
C ARG A 165 9.45 14.34 -0.26
N PHE A 166 10.12 15.25 -0.96
CA PHE A 166 11.13 16.11 -0.39
C PHE A 166 10.60 17.52 -0.22
N THR A 167 10.59 18.00 1.02
CA THR A 167 10.27 19.38 1.36
C THR A 167 11.53 20.07 1.83
N PRO A 168 12.12 20.97 1.01
CA PRO A 168 13.35 21.64 1.39
C PRO A 168 13.13 22.55 2.61
N ILE A 169 14.08 22.56 3.55
CA ILE A 169 14.06 23.45 4.72
C ILE A 169 14.82 24.73 4.35
N VAL A 170 14.14 25.87 4.36
CA VAL A 170 14.82 27.17 4.32
C VAL A 170 15.14 27.55 5.75
N ASP A 171 16.41 27.42 6.13
CA ASP A 171 16.88 28.18 7.27
C ASP A 171 16.80 29.66 6.91
N GLY A 172 15.87 30.40 7.52
CA GLY A 172 15.68 31.84 7.26
C GLY A 172 16.92 32.71 7.50
N ASN A 173 17.97 32.13 8.11
CA ASN A 173 19.26 32.75 8.39
C ASN A 173 20.43 32.16 7.56
N GLY A 174 20.16 31.23 6.63
CA GLY A 174 21.19 30.62 5.79
C GLY A 174 21.70 31.58 4.70
N PRO A 175 22.97 31.45 4.27
CA PRO A 175 23.51 32.24 3.17
C PRO A 175 22.77 31.88 1.88
N GLY A 176 21.82 32.72 1.47
CA GLY A 176 20.98 32.51 0.28
C GLY A 176 19.47 32.54 0.55
N ALA A 177 19.01 32.52 1.81
CA ALA A 177 17.59 32.54 2.16
C ALA A 177 16.86 33.81 1.68
N GLY A 178 17.58 34.94 1.59
CA GLY A 178 17.08 36.20 1.03
C GLY A 178 17.15 36.28 -0.51
N HIS A 179 17.74 35.30 -1.19
CA HIS A 179 17.95 35.36 -2.63
C HIS A 179 16.61 35.16 -3.39
N PRO A 180 16.25 36.02 -4.34
CA PRO A 180 14.94 36.00 -4.98
C PRO A 180 14.66 34.68 -5.71
N PHE A 181 15.67 34.07 -6.34
CA PHE A 181 15.51 32.78 -7.02
C PHE A 181 15.29 31.62 -6.05
N VAL A 182 15.88 31.69 -4.85
CA VAL A 182 15.67 30.70 -3.80
C VAL A 182 14.23 30.84 -3.34
N ARG A 183 13.80 32.05 -2.94
CA ARG A 183 12.41 32.32 -2.52
C ARG A 183 11.37 31.93 -3.57
N GLN A 184 11.66 32.20 -4.84
CA GLN A 184 10.76 31.87 -5.95
C GLN A 184 10.66 30.35 -6.17
N ALA A 185 11.78 29.61 -6.08
CA ALA A 185 11.77 28.15 -6.16
C ALA A 185 10.96 27.49 -5.03
N PHE A 186 10.99 28.07 -3.82
CA PHE A 186 10.14 27.62 -2.70
C PHE A 186 8.67 27.94 -2.91
N GLN A 187 8.34 29.08 -3.52
CA GLN A 187 6.95 29.44 -3.83
C GLN A 187 6.34 28.53 -4.89
N THR A 188 7.15 27.98 -5.80
CA THR A 188 6.67 27.09 -6.86
C THR A 188 6.36 25.66 -6.40
N SER A 189 6.90 25.22 -5.26
CA SER A 189 6.67 23.85 -4.75
C SER A 189 6.41 23.82 -3.24
N PRO A 190 5.33 24.48 -2.75
CA PRO A 190 5.08 24.63 -1.31
C PRO A 190 4.78 23.31 -0.60
N ARG A 191 4.43 22.25 -1.34
CA ARG A 191 4.14 20.91 -0.83
C ARG A 191 5.30 19.92 -0.99
N GLY A 192 6.44 20.41 -1.46
CA GLY A 192 7.59 19.56 -1.76
C GLY A 192 7.49 18.85 -3.10
N GLU A 193 8.60 18.27 -3.52
CA GLU A 193 8.73 17.54 -4.77
C GLU A 193 8.51 16.05 -4.55
N ILE A 194 7.66 15.45 -5.36
CA ILE A 194 7.40 14.00 -5.32
C ILE A 194 8.26 13.32 -6.38
N TYR A 195 8.97 12.28 -5.96
CA TYR A 195 9.77 11.44 -6.84
C TYR A 195 9.72 9.98 -6.38
N LEU A 196 9.95 9.08 -7.32
CA LEU A 196 9.97 7.64 -7.11
C LEU A 196 11.40 7.15 -7.27
N VAL A 197 11.88 6.41 -6.27
CA VAL A 197 13.21 5.79 -6.30
C VAL A 197 13.07 4.28 -6.33
N ARG A 198 13.76 3.62 -7.25
CA ARG A 198 13.87 2.16 -7.28
C ARG A 198 15.24 1.72 -6.75
N TYR A 199 15.22 0.89 -5.71
CA TYR A 199 16.40 0.29 -5.10
C TYR A 199 16.51 -1.20 -5.46
N PRO A 200 17.66 -1.67 -5.96
CA PRO A 200 17.91 -3.09 -6.15
C PRO A 200 18.17 -3.78 -4.80
N ILE A 201 17.54 -4.94 -4.54
CA ILE A 201 17.72 -5.68 -3.28
C ILE A 201 18.97 -6.58 -3.31
N GLN A 202 19.26 -7.21 -4.45
CA GLN A 202 20.28 -8.26 -4.58
C GLN A 202 21.50 -7.87 -5.41
N ALA A 203 21.40 -6.78 -6.18
CA ALA A 203 22.46 -6.28 -7.05
C ALA A 203 22.85 -4.86 -6.59
N PRO A 204 23.71 -4.72 -5.56
CA PRO A 204 24.10 -3.41 -5.04
C PRO A 204 24.88 -2.55 -6.04
N ASN A 205 25.31 -3.13 -7.17
CA ASN A 205 25.96 -2.42 -8.26
C ASN A 205 24.97 -1.90 -9.31
N ASP A 206 23.70 -2.30 -9.25
CA ASP A 206 22.70 -1.76 -10.16
C ASP A 206 22.40 -0.31 -9.79
N PRO A 207 22.26 0.59 -10.77
CA PRO A 207 22.05 2.00 -10.50
C PRO A 207 20.70 2.23 -9.81
N ILE A 208 20.69 3.17 -8.87
CA ILE A 208 19.45 3.69 -8.31
C ILE A 208 18.75 4.49 -9.41
N GLN A 209 17.50 4.14 -9.65
CA GLN A 209 16.67 4.75 -10.67
C GLN A 209 15.74 5.78 -10.02
N VAL A 210 15.65 6.97 -10.61
CA VAL A 210 14.83 8.07 -10.07
C VAL A 210 13.88 8.62 -11.13
N CYS A 211 12.60 8.70 -10.80
CA CYS A 211 11.54 9.29 -11.62
C CYS A 211 10.93 10.49 -10.91
N ASN A 212 10.71 11.60 -11.64
CA ASN A 212 10.04 12.80 -11.14
C ASN A 212 8.67 12.96 -11.80
N PHE A 213 7.75 13.69 -11.15
CA PHE A 213 6.38 13.89 -11.62
C PHE A 213 6.01 15.39 -11.70
N PRO A 214 6.62 16.17 -12.61
CA PRO A 214 6.40 17.62 -12.69
C PRO A 214 4.94 18.00 -13.02
N ASP A 215 4.22 17.14 -13.72
CA ASP A 215 2.83 17.40 -14.12
C ASP A 215 1.81 17.15 -13.00
N HIS A 216 2.23 16.55 -11.86
CA HIS A 216 1.34 16.12 -10.77
C HIS A 216 1.61 16.91 -9.47
N THR A 217 2.05 18.17 -9.59
CA THR A 217 2.37 19.03 -8.43
C THR A 217 1.15 19.39 -7.58
N GLU A 218 -0.05 19.36 -8.17
CA GLU A 218 -1.33 19.61 -7.48
C GLU A 218 -2.06 18.32 -7.05
N PHE A 219 -1.37 17.18 -7.11
CA PHE A 219 -1.93 15.87 -6.78
C PHE A 219 -1.20 15.18 -5.62
N GLU A 220 -1.95 14.35 -4.89
CA GLU A 220 -1.47 13.50 -3.82
C GLU A 220 -1.52 12.02 -4.23
N PRO A 221 -0.44 11.26 -4.06
CA PRO A 221 -0.44 9.85 -4.41
C PRO A 221 -1.19 9.02 -3.36
N LEU A 222 -2.25 8.34 -3.80
CA LEU A 222 -3.05 7.47 -2.95
C LEU A 222 -2.48 6.05 -2.89
N ALA A 223 -2.05 5.52 -4.03
CA ALA A 223 -1.57 4.14 -4.16
C ALA A 223 -0.44 4.03 -5.17
N LEU A 224 0.40 3.02 -5.00
CA LEU A 224 1.53 2.70 -5.87
C LEU A 224 1.54 1.19 -6.12
N ALA A 225 1.68 0.80 -7.38
CA ALA A 225 1.91 -0.58 -7.77
C ALA A 225 3.05 -0.63 -8.80
N ALA A 226 3.96 -1.60 -8.67
CA ALA A 226 5.03 -1.82 -9.62
C ALA A 226 4.95 -3.24 -10.17
N THR A 227 5.42 -3.42 -11.39
CA THR A 227 5.64 -4.72 -12.01
C THR A 227 7.06 -4.81 -12.55
N GLN A 228 7.44 -5.98 -13.04
CA GLN A 228 8.75 -6.19 -13.65
C GLN A 228 8.93 -5.33 -14.90
N GLY A 229 10.14 -4.82 -15.13
CA GLY A 229 10.51 -4.08 -16.33
C GLY A 229 10.22 -2.57 -16.23
N ASP A 230 10.56 -1.95 -15.10
CA ASP A 230 10.50 -0.50 -14.88
C ASP A 230 9.12 0.12 -15.19
N THR A 231 8.07 -0.68 -14.98
CA THR A 231 6.68 -0.31 -15.20
C THR A 231 5.98 -0.19 -13.86
N PHE A 232 5.33 0.93 -13.61
CA PHE A 232 4.61 1.17 -12.37
C PHE A 232 3.37 2.04 -12.62
N ALA A 233 2.40 1.95 -11.73
CA ALA A 233 1.20 2.77 -11.76
C ALA A 233 1.05 3.52 -10.43
N ILE A 234 0.65 4.79 -10.51
CA ILE A 234 0.31 5.60 -9.34
C ILE A 234 -1.13 6.07 -9.49
N SER A 235 -1.89 5.92 -8.41
CA SER A 235 -3.18 6.56 -8.28
C SER A 235 -2.99 7.91 -7.61
N TRP A 236 -3.48 8.96 -8.25
CA TRP A 236 -3.37 10.34 -7.81
C TRP A 236 -4.75 10.89 -7.47
N GLN A 237 -4.79 11.81 -6.50
CA GLN A 237 -5.98 12.57 -6.14
C GLN A 237 -5.65 14.05 -6.11
N HIS A 238 -6.45 14.86 -6.79
CA HIS A 238 -6.25 16.30 -6.78
C HIS A 238 -6.47 16.83 -5.35
N VAL A 239 -5.57 17.68 -4.86
CA VAL A 239 -5.61 18.04 -3.42
C VAL A 239 -6.78 18.95 -3.06
N ARG A 240 -7.35 19.66 -4.03
CA ARG A 240 -8.50 20.55 -3.80
C ARG A 240 -9.83 19.90 -4.18
N GLU A 241 -9.80 18.92 -5.08
CA GLU A 241 -10.98 18.29 -5.65
C GLU A 241 -10.92 16.78 -5.37
N GLU A 242 -11.46 16.35 -4.23
CA GLU A 242 -11.36 14.95 -3.79
C GLU A 242 -11.98 13.94 -4.77
N ASN A 243 -12.91 14.39 -5.62
CA ASN A 243 -13.56 13.58 -6.64
C ASN A 243 -12.71 13.42 -7.91
N GLU A 244 -11.69 14.24 -8.10
CA GLU A 244 -10.78 14.15 -9.23
C GLU A 244 -9.64 13.19 -8.88
N THR A 245 -9.80 11.95 -9.33
CA THR A 245 -8.79 10.90 -9.18
C THR A 245 -8.40 10.37 -10.54
N GLU A 246 -7.12 10.06 -10.68
CA GLU A 246 -6.57 9.46 -11.89
C GLU A 246 -5.63 8.32 -11.54
N VAL A 247 -5.47 7.38 -12.47
CA VAL A 247 -4.50 6.30 -12.37
C VAL A 247 -3.63 6.35 -13.60
N VAL A 248 -2.35 6.59 -13.39
CA VAL A 248 -1.40 6.78 -14.48
C VAL A 248 -0.41 5.63 -14.50
N LEU A 249 -0.29 5.00 -15.67
CA LEU A 249 0.71 3.98 -15.94
C LEU A 249 1.96 4.66 -16.50
N TYR A 250 3.09 4.32 -15.90
CA TYR A 250 4.40 4.86 -16.18
C TYR A 250 5.33 3.75 -16.64
N ASN A 251 6.02 3.99 -17.75
CA ASN A 251 7.13 3.17 -18.21
C ASN A 251 8.40 4.00 -18.11
N ALA A 252 9.28 3.60 -17.22
CA ALA A 252 10.58 4.23 -17.07
C ALA A 252 11.52 3.74 -18.17
N GLN A 253 12.07 4.66 -18.95
CA GLN A 253 13.12 4.37 -19.93
C GLN A 253 14.43 4.99 -19.45
N ALA A 254 15.49 4.17 -19.36
CA ALA A 254 16.83 4.60 -19.00
C ALA A 254 17.28 5.73 -19.93
N GLN A 255 17.49 6.94 -19.40
CA GLN A 255 18.18 7.97 -20.16
C GLN A 255 19.65 7.58 -20.23
N SER A 256 20.18 7.45 -21.44
CA SER A 256 21.63 7.39 -21.68
C SER A 256 22.21 8.80 -21.57
N SER A 257 22.23 9.40 -20.38
CA SER A 257 22.87 10.70 -20.13
C SER A 257 24.26 10.50 -19.53
N SER A 258 25.29 10.84 -20.30
CA SER A 258 26.72 10.67 -19.99
C SER A 258 27.26 11.64 -18.94
N ASN A 259 26.47 12.07 -17.96
CA ASN A 259 26.89 13.07 -16.97
C ASN A 259 26.31 12.89 -15.56
N ASP A 260 25.69 11.75 -15.26
CA ASP A 260 25.20 11.47 -13.91
C ASP A 260 26.28 10.87 -13.00
N MET A 261 26.16 11.16 -11.71
CA MET A 261 26.96 10.56 -10.64
C MET A 261 27.03 9.02 -10.83
N PRO A 262 28.20 8.39 -10.63
CA PRO A 262 28.33 6.94 -10.82
C PRO A 262 27.32 6.20 -9.93
N GLY A 263 26.40 5.44 -10.55
CA GLY A 263 25.39 4.64 -9.86
C GLY A 263 23.96 5.21 -9.80
N VAL A 264 23.66 6.29 -10.53
CA VAL A 264 22.30 6.87 -10.61
C VAL A 264 21.88 7.01 -12.06
N THR A 265 20.65 6.63 -12.38
CA THR A 265 20.08 6.87 -13.72
C THR A 265 18.78 7.64 -13.60
N GLY A 266 18.76 8.85 -14.19
CA GLY A 266 17.51 9.60 -14.39
C GLY A 266 16.63 8.91 -15.42
N LEU A 267 15.33 8.83 -15.13
CA LEU A 267 14.35 8.21 -16.03
C LEU A 267 13.38 9.26 -16.56
N PHE A 268 13.20 9.26 -17.88
CA PHE A 268 12.03 9.91 -18.48
C PHE A 268 10.85 8.96 -18.34
N VAL A 269 9.70 9.51 -17.99
CA VAL A 269 8.49 8.71 -17.82
C VAL A 269 7.50 9.09 -18.90
N HIS A 270 7.11 8.14 -19.75
CA HIS A 270 6.06 8.37 -20.73
C HIS A 270 4.70 8.16 -20.10
N PHE A 271 3.84 9.18 -20.22
CA PHE A 271 2.43 9.14 -19.82
C PHE A 271 1.62 8.32 -20.82
N PHE A 272 0.97 7.26 -20.34
CA PHE A 272 -0.14 6.63 -21.04
C PHE A 272 -1.40 6.81 -20.20
N PRO A 273 -2.42 7.55 -20.68
CA PRO A 273 -3.68 7.63 -19.96
C PRO A 273 -4.31 6.24 -19.94
N ALA A 274 -4.51 5.69 -18.74
CA ALA A 274 -5.34 4.51 -18.58
C ALA A 274 -6.79 4.92 -18.86
N LEU A 275 -7.45 4.26 -19.83
CA LEU A 275 -8.90 4.37 -19.98
C LEU A 275 -9.55 3.98 -18.65
N MET A 276 -10.38 4.88 -18.10
CA MET A 276 -11.30 4.57 -17.01
C MET A 276 -12.09 3.30 -17.36
N ILE A 277 -12.07 2.31 -16.47
CA ILE A 277 -12.99 1.15 -16.47
C ILE A 277 -14.11 1.47 -15.48
#